data_AF-A0AAW1L954-F1
#
_entry.id   AF-A0AAW1L954-F1
#
_cell.length_a   1.000
_cell.length_b   1.000
_cell.length_c   1.000
_cell.angle_alpha   90.00
_cell.angle_beta   90.00
_cell.angle_gamma   90.00
#
_symmetry.space_group_name_H-M   'P 1'
#
loop_
_entity.id
_entity.type
_entity.pdbx_description
1 polymer ?
#
loop_
_entity_poly.entity_id
_entity_poly.type
_entity_poly.pdbx_seq_one_letter_code
_entity_poly.pdbx_strand_id
1 'polypeptide(L)'
;MAVPNDDAVPWINLLFLYCRRMGRIIKAASSIINGAPLTNNCCLGMKNVMNSFSIYYLVVFSMTHHSQIWFGFTPLSKELQAKAIAELNEKPERIAEDIEYIKEWLRKQHHLNPRLEDQLILNYLRGCKFSLEKTKAKFDSLYTLKGMLPEFFTNRDPFRKEIQDILKLGLALPLTKASEPDGPRVLLVRSIPDPSIYKMEDVFKVNMMIGDIMVQEDDQYIVGGLIIFNDVSGTSISYLTHMTPSLAKKSMTYYQDAYPTRPKELHFFNIPSFFDALMSIIKPFLKEKMQQRLRIHNTSRIQEMYQYIPKSILPTEYGGDAGPIQDLIDYWKKKVEDYAPWFQEDAKYVSDESKRLGKPKTASDLFGIEGSFRKLNVD
;
A
#
# COMPACT_ATOMS: atom_id res chain seq x y z
N MET A 1 35.03 -15.44 17.48
CA MET A 1 35.18 -16.34 16.32
C MET A 1 34.27 -15.80 15.23
N ALA A 2 34.85 -15.11 14.25
CA ALA A 2 34.12 -14.57 13.11
C ALA A 2 34.26 -15.57 11.96
N VAL A 3 33.13 -15.96 11.36
CA VAL A 3 33.08 -16.74 10.13
C VAL A 3 33.18 -15.74 8.96
N PRO A 4 34.09 -15.91 7.98
CA PRO A 4 34.13 -15.06 6.80
C PRO A 4 33.07 -15.51 5.79
N ASN A 5 32.38 -14.54 5.18
CA ASN A 5 31.36 -14.76 4.15
C ASN A 5 32.02 -14.67 2.76
N ASP A 6 32.06 -15.79 2.04
CA ASP A 6 32.89 -16.01 0.83
C ASP A 6 32.10 -15.96 -0.50
N ASP A 7 30.95 -15.29 -0.53
CA ASP A 7 30.00 -15.39 -1.66
C ASP A 7 30.07 -14.26 -2.71
N ALA A 8 31.04 -13.34 -2.63
CA ALA A 8 31.13 -12.20 -3.56
C ALA A 8 32.00 -12.48 -4.82
N VAL A 9 32.81 -13.54 -4.82
CA VAL A 9 33.85 -13.80 -5.84
C VAL A 9 33.32 -14.48 -7.14
N PRO A 10 32.27 -15.33 -7.13
CA PRO A 10 31.83 -16.02 -8.36
C PRO A 10 31.23 -15.08 -9.42
N TRP A 11 30.52 -14.02 -9.00
CA TRP A 11 29.74 -13.16 -9.88
C TRP A 11 30.58 -12.14 -10.67
N ILE A 12 31.65 -11.62 -10.07
CA ILE A 12 32.58 -10.69 -10.74
C ILE A 12 33.29 -11.39 -11.91
N ASN A 13 33.62 -12.67 -11.75
CA ASN A 13 34.24 -13.48 -12.81
C ASN A 13 33.27 -13.76 -13.97
N LEU A 14 31.99 -14.02 -13.67
CA LEU A 14 30.93 -14.15 -14.67
C LEU A 14 30.72 -12.85 -15.47
N LEU A 15 30.76 -11.70 -14.79
CA LEU A 15 30.65 -10.37 -15.41
C LEU A 15 31.84 -10.09 -16.35
N PHE A 16 33.06 -10.41 -15.92
CA PHE A 16 34.27 -10.26 -16.75
C PHE A 16 34.26 -11.17 -17.98
N LEU A 17 33.81 -12.41 -17.83
CA LEU A 17 33.65 -13.37 -18.94
C LEU A 17 32.60 -12.90 -19.95
N TYR A 18 31.49 -12.33 -19.48
CA TYR A 18 30.43 -11.77 -20.32
C TYR A 18 30.93 -10.55 -21.11
N CYS A 19 31.60 -9.60 -20.46
CA CYS A 19 32.20 -8.43 -21.11
C CYS A 19 33.27 -8.81 -22.15
N ARG A 20 34.12 -9.81 -21.85
CA ARG A 20 35.12 -10.33 -22.82
C ARG A 20 34.49 -11.04 -24.02
N ARG A 21 33.30 -11.62 -23.86
CA ARG A 21 32.56 -12.29 -24.94
C ARG A 21 31.86 -11.26 -25.84
N MET A 22 31.25 -10.24 -25.24
CA MET A 22 30.66 -9.10 -25.96
C MET A 22 31.71 -8.30 -26.76
N GLY A 23 32.87 -8.01 -26.18
CA GLY A 23 33.96 -7.31 -26.88
C GLY A 23 34.51 -8.07 -28.09
N ARG A 24 34.46 -9.41 -28.08
CA ARG A 24 34.85 -10.25 -29.24
C ARG A 24 33.79 -10.26 -30.34
N ILE A 25 32.50 -10.26 -29.97
CA ILE A 25 31.38 -10.20 -30.91
C ILE A 25 31.34 -8.85 -31.65
N ILE A 26 31.59 -7.75 -30.94
CA ILE A 26 31.63 -6.40 -31.52
C ILE A 26 32.82 -6.26 -32.50
N LYS A 27 34.01 -6.80 -32.18
CA LYS A 27 35.16 -6.82 -33.10
C LYS A 27 34.90 -7.67 -34.35
N ALA A 28 34.21 -8.80 -34.22
CA ALA A 28 33.85 -9.65 -35.35
C ALA A 28 32.83 -8.98 -36.28
N ALA A 29 31.84 -8.28 -35.72
CA ALA A 29 30.85 -7.52 -36.50
C ALA A 29 31.50 -6.35 -37.28
N SER A 30 32.49 -5.66 -36.69
CA SER A 30 33.20 -4.56 -37.34
C SER A 30 34.07 -5.00 -38.54
N SER A 31 34.57 -6.24 -38.56
CA SER A 31 35.38 -6.75 -39.67
C SER A 31 34.53 -7.18 -40.88
N ILE A 32 33.26 -7.53 -40.66
CA ILE A 32 32.32 -7.95 -41.72
C ILE A 32 31.79 -6.72 -42.50
N ILE A 33 31.72 -5.56 -41.85
CA ILE A 33 31.18 -4.33 -42.45
C ILE A 33 32.18 -3.62 -43.38
N ASN A 34 33.49 -3.83 -43.21
CA ASN A 34 34.52 -2.98 -43.83
C ASN A 34 35.35 -3.62 -44.98
N GLY A 35 34.86 -4.66 -45.65
CA GLY A 35 35.37 -4.98 -47.00
C GLY A 35 35.28 -6.43 -47.47
N ALA A 36 34.45 -6.67 -48.49
CA ALA A 36 34.68 -7.63 -49.59
C ALA A 36 33.51 -7.56 -50.62
N PRO A 37 33.75 -7.78 -51.92
CA PRO A 37 32.73 -7.71 -52.96
C PRO A 37 31.82 -8.95 -52.97
N LEU A 38 30.53 -8.73 -53.24
CA LEU A 38 29.46 -9.72 -53.21
C LEU A 38 29.59 -10.74 -54.36
N THR A 39 29.80 -12.02 -54.03
CA THR A 39 29.46 -13.14 -54.92
C THR A 39 28.66 -14.22 -54.17
N ASN A 40 27.67 -14.77 -54.88
CA ASN A 40 26.70 -15.86 -54.61
C ASN A 40 26.72 -16.64 -53.28
N ASN A 41 26.60 -15.95 -52.14
CA ASN A 41 26.19 -16.55 -50.86
C ASN A 41 25.32 -15.59 -50.01
N CYS A 42 24.39 -14.89 -50.66
CA CYS A 42 23.57 -13.84 -50.03
C CYS A 42 22.50 -14.37 -49.03
N CYS A 43 22.24 -15.67 -48.95
CA CYS A 43 21.19 -16.21 -48.07
C CYS A 43 21.64 -16.54 -46.64
N LEU A 44 22.96 -16.60 -46.36
CA LEU A 44 23.48 -16.83 -44.99
C LEU A 44 23.76 -15.52 -44.24
N GLY A 45 24.16 -14.45 -44.94
CA GLY A 45 24.44 -13.14 -44.34
C GLY A 45 23.21 -12.44 -43.76
N MET A 46 22.06 -12.51 -44.45
CA MET A 46 20.80 -11.92 -43.96
C MET A 46 20.27 -12.63 -42.71
N LYS A 47 20.46 -13.95 -42.56
CA LYS A 47 20.06 -14.68 -41.34
C LYS A 47 20.88 -14.27 -40.11
N ASN A 48 22.17 -13.98 -40.28
CA ASN A 48 23.02 -13.54 -39.17
C ASN A 48 22.79 -12.07 -38.79
N VAL A 49 22.45 -11.21 -39.75
CA VAL A 49 22.07 -9.82 -39.47
C VAL A 49 20.70 -9.75 -38.79
N MET A 50 19.70 -10.52 -39.24
CA MET A 50 18.40 -10.59 -38.57
C MET A 50 18.47 -11.20 -37.15
N ASN A 51 19.32 -12.21 -36.94
CA ASN A 51 19.59 -12.73 -35.58
C ASN A 51 20.32 -11.70 -34.70
N SER A 52 21.22 -10.89 -35.27
CA SER A 52 21.91 -9.84 -34.51
C SER A 52 20.98 -8.67 -34.14
N PHE A 53 20.02 -8.33 -35.00
CA PHE A 53 18.95 -7.37 -34.66
C PHE A 53 18.00 -7.94 -33.59
N SER A 54 17.65 -9.22 -33.64
CA SER A 54 16.83 -9.87 -32.61
C SER A 54 17.56 -9.94 -31.26
N ILE A 55 18.86 -10.22 -31.27
CA ILE A 55 19.70 -10.20 -30.05
C ILE A 55 19.90 -8.77 -29.54
N TYR A 56 20.08 -7.78 -30.41
CA TYR A 56 20.17 -6.37 -29.99
C TYR A 56 18.85 -5.89 -29.38
N TYR A 57 17.70 -6.24 -29.97
CA TYR A 57 16.39 -5.97 -29.37
C TYR A 57 16.20 -6.74 -28.06
N LEU A 58 16.61 -8.00 -27.95
CA LEU A 58 16.56 -8.77 -26.70
C LEU A 58 17.50 -8.21 -25.63
N VAL A 59 18.67 -7.68 -26.00
CA VAL A 59 19.63 -7.06 -25.07
C VAL A 59 19.17 -5.67 -24.67
N VAL A 60 18.62 -4.86 -25.58
CA VAL A 60 18.03 -3.55 -25.24
C VAL A 60 16.75 -3.74 -24.43
N PHE A 61 15.90 -4.72 -24.76
CA PHE A 61 14.70 -5.09 -23.99
C PHE A 61 15.08 -5.69 -22.63
N SER A 62 16.13 -6.50 -22.56
CA SER A 62 16.72 -7.01 -21.32
C SER A 62 17.39 -5.89 -20.52
N MET A 63 18.00 -4.89 -21.13
CA MET A 63 18.59 -3.74 -20.44
C MET A 63 17.55 -2.73 -19.97
N THR A 64 16.43 -2.56 -20.69
CA THR A 64 15.29 -1.74 -20.23
C THR A 64 14.49 -2.47 -19.15
N HIS A 65 14.27 -3.79 -19.26
CA HIS A 65 13.67 -4.58 -18.16
C HIS A 65 14.62 -4.78 -16.99
N HIS A 66 15.92 -4.97 -17.23
CA HIS A 66 16.92 -4.98 -16.16
C HIS A 66 17.02 -3.61 -15.52
N SER A 67 16.96 -2.48 -16.25
CA SER A 67 16.91 -1.12 -15.65
C SER A 67 15.79 -0.96 -14.61
N GLN A 68 14.68 -1.68 -14.77
CA GLN A 68 13.59 -1.75 -13.79
C GLN A 68 13.85 -2.70 -12.61
N ILE A 69 14.76 -3.68 -12.76
CA ILE A 69 15.18 -4.63 -11.72
C ILE A 69 16.29 -4.05 -10.81
N TRP A 70 16.97 -2.97 -11.20
CA TRP A 70 18.07 -2.39 -10.38
C TRP A 70 17.61 -1.58 -9.17
N PHE A 71 16.36 -1.15 -9.13
CA PHE A 71 15.80 -0.44 -7.99
C PHE A 71 14.90 -1.42 -7.24
N GLY A 72 15.07 -1.55 -5.92
CA GLY A 72 14.24 -2.42 -5.07
C GLY A 72 12.77 -2.00 -4.96
N PHE A 73 12.29 -1.16 -5.88
CA PHE A 73 10.97 -0.55 -5.93
C PHE A 73 10.52 -0.36 -7.38
N THR A 74 9.20 -0.38 -7.58
CA THR A 74 8.54 -0.22 -8.87
C THR A 74 8.61 1.24 -9.36
N PRO A 75 9.00 1.48 -10.62
CA PRO A 75 8.94 2.82 -11.20
C PRO A 75 7.51 3.34 -11.34
N LEU A 76 7.32 4.65 -11.12
CA LEU A 76 6.03 5.32 -11.33
C LEU A 76 5.69 5.49 -12.81
N SER A 77 4.39 5.60 -13.12
CA SER A 77 3.95 6.16 -14.41
C SER A 77 4.44 7.61 -14.57
N LYS A 78 4.47 8.13 -15.81
CA LYS A 78 4.94 9.49 -16.07
C LYS A 78 4.12 10.54 -15.32
N GLU A 79 2.81 10.32 -15.26
CA GLU A 79 1.83 11.21 -14.64
C GLU A 79 1.97 11.20 -13.13
N LEU A 80 2.12 10.02 -12.52
CA LEU A 80 2.40 9.90 -11.09
C LEU A 80 3.77 10.46 -10.72
N GLN A 81 4.80 10.23 -11.53
CA GLN A 81 6.14 10.77 -11.29
C GLN A 81 6.13 12.31 -11.29
N ALA A 82 5.43 12.91 -12.26
CA ALA A 82 5.25 14.37 -12.32
C ALA A 82 4.53 14.89 -11.08
N LYS A 83 3.46 14.21 -10.64
CA LYS A 83 2.73 14.56 -9.41
C LYS A 83 3.61 14.41 -8.15
N ALA A 84 4.42 13.36 -8.06
CA ALA A 84 5.32 13.12 -6.94
C ALA A 84 6.36 14.25 -6.80
N ILE A 85 6.94 14.68 -7.91
CA ILE A 85 7.87 15.82 -7.96
C ILE A 85 7.16 17.11 -7.53
N ALA A 86 5.98 17.38 -8.11
CA ALA A 86 5.26 18.64 -7.89
C ALA A 86 4.64 18.78 -6.49
N GLU A 87 4.06 17.71 -5.93
CA GLU A 87 3.27 17.77 -4.70
C GLU A 87 3.91 17.13 -3.46
N LEU A 88 4.85 16.20 -3.67
CA LEU A 88 5.45 15.36 -2.62
C LEU A 88 6.91 15.69 -2.35
N ASN A 89 7.50 16.65 -3.06
CA ASN A 89 8.92 16.99 -2.99
C ASN A 89 9.84 15.82 -3.34
N GLU A 90 9.36 14.86 -4.13
CA GLU A 90 10.19 13.74 -4.59
C GLU A 90 11.29 14.27 -5.50
N LYS A 91 12.54 13.91 -5.19
CA LYS A 91 13.71 14.17 -6.03
C LYS A 91 14.27 12.82 -6.48
N PRO A 92 14.03 12.39 -7.73
CA PRO A 92 14.40 11.05 -8.20
C PRO A 92 15.86 10.67 -7.90
N GLU A 93 16.76 11.64 -8.03
CA GLU A 93 18.20 11.48 -7.76
C GLU A 93 18.55 11.22 -6.29
N ARG A 94 17.64 11.51 -5.35
CA ARG A 94 17.83 11.33 -3.90
C ARG A 94 17.10 10.13 -3.31
N ILE A 95 16.25 9.46 -4.09
CA ILE A 95 15.39 8.37 -3.58
C ILE A 95 16.22 7.29 -2.88
N ALA A 96 17.30 6.83 -3.52
CA ALA A 96 18.14 5.76 -2.96
C ALA A 96 18.83 6.18 -1.64
N GLU A 97 19.32 7.42 -1.56
CA GLU A 97 19.95 7.97 -0.36
C GLU A 97 18.93 8.10 0.80
N ASP A 98 17.74 8.66 0.51
CA ASP A 98 16.71 8.87 1.52
C ASP A 98 16.15 7.51 2.04
N ILE A 99 16.04 6.50 1.17
CA ILE A 99 15.67 5.12 1.58
C ILE A 99 16.73 4.54 2.52
N GLU A 100 18.01 4.59 2.16
CA GLU A 100 19.07 4.02 3.01
C GLU A 100 19.16 4.76 4.35
N TYR A 101 18.99 6.09 4.35
CA TYR A 101 18.94 6.88 5.57
C TYR A 101 17.82 6.40 6.52
N ILE A 102 16.62 6.12 6.00
CA ILE A 102 15.53 5.58 6.82
C ILE A 102 15.83 4.15 7.29
N LYS A 103 16.44 3.30 6.46
CA LYS A 103 16.87 1.95 6.89
C LYS A 103 17.88 2.01 8.02
N GLU A 104 18.90 2.86 7.92
CA GLU A 104 19.88 3.06 8.98
C GLU A 104 19.24 3.53 10.28
N TRP A 105 18.29 4.47 10.18
CA TRP A 105 17.55 4.93 11.35
C TRP A 105 16.71 3.81 11.96
N LEU A 106 15.99 3.02 11.15
CA LEU A 106 15.18 1.88 11.59
C LEU A 106 16.03 0.82 12.31
N ARG A 107 17.22 0.49 11.78
CA ARG A 107 18.16 -0.46 12.43
C ARG A 107 18.64 0.01 13.81
N LYS A 108 18.65 1.32 14.05
CA LYS A 108 19.04 1.92 15.35
C LYS A 108 17.88 1.94 16.36
N GLN A 109 16.65 1.62 15.97
CA GLN A 109 15.50 1.58 16.87
C GLN A 109 15.36 0.19 17.51
N HIS A 110 16.00 -0.03 18.66
CA HIS A 110 16.05 -1.35 19.33
C HIS A 110 14.68 -1.92 19.72
N HIS A 111 13.67 -1.07 19.90
CA HIS A 111 12.30 -1.48 20.18
C HIS A 111 11.49 -1.83 18.94
N LEU A 112 11.97 -1.57 17.73
CA LEU A 112 11.25 -1.90 16.51
C LEU A 112 11.79 -3.20 15.92
N ASN A 113 10.89 -4.06 15.43
CA ASN A 113 11.23 -5.10 14.48
C ASN A 113 10.71 -4.70 13.08
N PRO A 114 11.45 -3.88 12.32
CA PRO A 114 10.93 -3.27 11.11
C PRO A 114 11.12 -4.13 9.86
N ARG A 115 10.18 -3.99 8.92
CA ARG A 115 10.37 -4.28 7.50
C ARG A 115 11.34 -3.26 6.89
N LEU A 116 12.25 -3.72 6.03
CA LEU A 116 13.32 -2.92 5.42
C LEU A 116 13.27 -2.92 3.89
N GLU A 117 12.16 -3.37 3.30
CA GLU A 117 11.89 -3.38 1.87
C GLU A 117 11.84 -1.95 1.31
N ASP A 118 12.56 -1.69 0.22
CA ASP A 118 12.70 -0.35 -0.38
C ASP A 118 11.36 0.24 -0.77
N GLN A 119 10.48 -0.55 -1.39
CA GLN A 119 9.14 -0.12 -1.79
C GLN A 119 8.32 0.39 -0.60
N LEU A 120 8.35 -0.31 0.54
CA LEU A 120 7.61 0.10 1.73
C LEU A 120 8.14 1.45 2.25
N ILE A 121 9.47 1.57 2.35
CA ILE A 121 10.11 2.80 2.81
C ILE A 121 9.81 3.97 1.88
N LEU A 122 9.90 3.74 0.57
CA LEU A 122 9.57 4.73 -0.45
C LEU A 122 8.11 5.18 -0.36
N ASN A 123 7.18 4.25 -0.14
CA ASN A 123 5.76 4.58 0.01
C ASN A 123 5.50 5.45 1.25
N TYR A 124 6.23 5.19 2.35
CA TYR A 124 6.19 6.04 3.53
C TYR A 124 6.82 7.43 3.31
N LEU A 125 7.95 7.51 2.60
CA LEU A 125 8.57 8.77 2.20
C LEU A 125 7.59 9.61 1.35
N ARG A 126 7.00 9.02 0.31
CA ARG A 126 5.98 9.65 -0.56
C ARG A 126 4.77 10.12 0.23
N GLY A 127 4.21 9.25 1.09
CA GLY A 127 3.08 9.58 1.97
C GLY A 127 3.39 10.74 2.92
N CYS A 128 4.64 10.88 3.34
CA CYS A 128 5.14 11.96 4.19
C CYS A 128 5.68 13.17 3.42
N LYS A 129 5.54 13.23 2.10
CA LYS A 129 6.09 14.27 1.23
C LYS A 129 7.61 14.46 1.40
N PHE A 130 8.33 13.34 1.48
CA PHE A 130 9.78 13.25 1.69
C PHE A 130 10.28 13.97 2.97
N SER A 131 9.40 14.21 3.94
CA SER A 131 9.80 14.65 5.27
C SER A 131 10.34 13.47 6.07
N LEU A 132 11.67 13.42 6.24
CA LEU A 132 12.34 12.34 6.99
C LEU A 132 11.79 12.22 8.42
N GLU A 133 11.60 13.33 9.13
CA GLU A 133 11.07 13.33 10.50
C GLU A 133 9.64 12.78 10.58
N LYS A 134 8.76 13.16 9.65
CA LYS A 134 7.40 12.59 9.59
C LYS A 134 7.44 11.10 9.25
N THR A 135 8.35 10.70 8.37
CA THR A 135 8.55 9.30 7.97
C THR A 135 8.96 8.44 9.17
N LYS A 136 9.96 8.90 9.94
CA LYS A 136 10.39 8.25 11.19
C LYS A 136 9.24 8.13 12.19
N ALA A 137 8.51 9.23 12.42
CA ALA A 137 7.37 9.23 13.36
C ALA A 137 6.25 8.26 12.91
N LYS A 138 5.98 8.17 11.61
CA LYS A 138 5.00 7.22 11.06
C LYS A 138 5.45 5.77 11.21
N PHE A 139 6.72 5.46 10.95
CA PHE A 139 7.25 4.10 11.16
C PHE A 139 7.21 3.69 12.62
N ASP A 140 7.62 4.57 13.53
CA ASP A 140 7.51 4.31 14.96
C ASP A 140 6.04 4.03 15.34
N SER A 141 5.10 4.85 14.86
CA SER A 141 3.66 4.66 15.10
C SER A 141 3.12 3.37 14.49
N LEU A 142 3.54 3.00 13.27
CA LEU A 142 3.13 1.78 12.58
C LEU A 142 3.40 0.56 13.44
N TYR A 143 4.66 0.33 13.79
CA TYR A 143 5.06 -0.89 14.51
C TYR A 143 4.57 -0.89 15.96
N THR A 144 4.52 0.29 16.60
CA THR A 144 3.94 0.44 17.94
C THR A 144 2.46 0.06 17.96
N LEU A 145 1.68 0.65 17.06
CA LEU A 145 0.23 0.43 17.04
C LEU A 145 -0.11 -0.99 16.57
N LYS A 146 0.68 -1.60 15.68
CA LYS A 146 0.54 -3.03 15.35
C LYS A 146 0.67 -3.92 16.58
N GLY A 147 1.63 -3.63 17.47
CA GLY A 147 1.80 -4.36 18.73
C GLY A 147 0.69 -4.07 19.77
N MET A 148 0.10 -2.88 19.75
CA MET A 148 -0.89 -2.44 20.75
C MET A 148 -2.36 -2.66 20.35
N LEU A 149 -2.62 -3.01 19.09
CA LEU A 149 -3.96 -3.25 18.56
C LEU A 149 -4.09 -4.69 18.06
N PRO A 150 -3.94 -5.71 18.94
CA PRO A 150 -4.00 -7.10 18.54
C PRO A 150 -5.33 -7.46 17.88
N GLU A 151 -6.43 -6.80 18.24
CA GLU A 151 -7.74 -6.95 17.61
C GLU A 151 -7.73 -6.67 16.11
N PHE A 152 -6.78 -5.85 15.61
CA PHE A 152 -6.64 -5.51 14.20
C PHE A 152 -5.49 -6.25 13.51
N PHE A 153 -4.39 -6.55 14.22
CA PHE A 153 -3.15 -7.02 13.57
C PHE A 153 -2.77 -8.47 13.87
N THR A 154 -3.45 -9.13 14.80
CA THR A 154 -3.24 -10.57 15.07
C THR A 154 -4.31 -11.42 14.40
N ASN A 155 -3.99 -12.70 14.16
CA ASN A 155 -4.92 -13.68 13.56
C ASN A 155 -5.50 -13.24 12.21
N ARG A 156 -4.68 -12.64 11.34
CA ARG A 156 -5.05 -12.16 10.00
C ARG A 156 -4.93 -13.24 8.91
N ASP A 157 -5.24 -14.48 9.24
CA ASP A 157 -5.34 -15.54 8.24
C ASP A 157 -6.63 -15.31 7.42
N PRO A 158 -6.52 -15.02 6.11
CA PRO A 158 -7.67 -14.69 5.29
C PRO A 158 -8.67 -15.83 5.14
N PHE A 159 -8.30 -17.08 5.45
CA PHE A 159 -9.20 -18.24 5.36
C PHE A 159 -10.03 -18.50 6.62
N ARG A 160 -9.85 -17.69 7.68
CA ARG A 160 -10.70 -17.75 8.87
C ARG A 160 -12.14 -17.38 8.51
N LYS A 161 -13.10 -18.06 9.12
CA LYS A 161 -14.54 -17.92 8.80
C LYS A 161 -15.00 -16.46 8.89
N GLU A 162 -14.66 -15.78 9.98
CA GLU A 162 -15.05 -14.39 10.22
C GLU A 162 -14.49 -13.42 9.17
N ILE A 163 -13.26 -13.63 8.71
CA ILE A 163 -12.64 -12.81 7.67
C ILE A 163 -13.26 -13.12 6.30
N GLN A 164 -13.46 -14.41 5.99
CA GLN A 164 -14.11 -14.85 4.76
C GLN A 164 -15.53 -14.30 4.62
N ASP A 165 -16.31 -14.35 5.69
CA ASP A 165 -17.68 -13.85 5.67
C ASP A 165 -17.70 -12.33 5.43
N ILE A 166 -16.79 -11.57 6.03
CA ILE A 166 -16.67 -10.13 5.82
C ILE A 166 -16.19 -9.80 4.39
N LEU A 167 -15.22 -10.53 3.85
CA LEU A 167 -14.75 -10.34 2.47
C LEU A 167 -15.87 -10.55 1.46
N LYS A 168 -16.73 -11.57 1.66
CA LYS A 168 -17.88 -11.85 0.80
C LYS A 168 -18.95 -10.75 0.81
N LEU A 169 -19.05 -9.98 1.89
CA LEU A 169 -19.97 -8.83 1.96
C LEU A 169 -19.52 -7.67 1.05
N GLY A 170 -18.21 -7.57 0.76
CA GLY A 170 -17.69 -6.48 -0.06
C GLY A 170 -17.79 -5.12 0.60
N LEU A 171 -17.41 -5.01 1.88
CA LEU A 171 -17.60 -3.78 2.66
C LEU A 171 -16.59 -2.67 2.32
N ALA A 172 -15.36 -3.01 1.99
CA ALA A 172 -14.31 -2.06 1.62
C ALA A 172 -13.69 -2.49 0.30
N LEU A 173 -14.00 -1.76 -0.77
CA LEU A 173 -13.66 -2.12 -2.14
C LEU A 173 -12.90 -0.98 -2.81
N PRO A 174 -11.57 -1.04 -2.83
CA PRO A 174 -10.80 -0.12 -3.65
C PRO A 174 -11.13 -0.32 -5.14
N LEU A 175 -11.48 0.75 -5.84
CA LEU A 175 -11.81 0.67 -7.26
C LEU A 175 -10.53 0.40 -8.08
N THR A 176 -10.60 -0.53 -9.02
CA THR A 176 -9.43 -0.99 -9.80
C THR A 176 -8.81 0.10 -10.67
N LYS A 177 -9.58 1.13 -11.03
CA LYS A 177 -9.13 2.29 -11.82
C LYS A 177 -9.29 3.59 -11.02
N ALA A 178 -8.37 4.51 -11.24
CA ALA A 178 -8.57 5.92 -10.87
C ALA A 178 -9.28 6.64 -12.01
N SER A 179 -9.92 7.76 -11.71
CA SER A 179 -10.61 8.59 -12.72
C SER A 179 -9.64 9.18 -13.74
N GLU A 180 -8.46 9.57 -13.26
CA GLU A 180 -7.39 10.20 -14.04
C GLU A 180 -6.07 9.45 -13.82
N PRO A 181 -5.12 9.50 -14.77
CA PRO A 181 -3.82 8.81 -14.65
C PRO A 181 -3.01 9.13 -13.39
N ASP A 182 -3.16 10.32 -12.81
CA ASP A 182 -2.55 10.73 -11.53
C ASP A 182 -3.59 11.03 -10.44
N GLY A 183 -4.86 10.69 -10.69
CA GLY A 183 -5.98 10.92 -9.79
C GLY A 183 -5.91 10.07 -8.51
N PRO A 184 -6.67 10.40 -7.48
CA PRO A 184 -6.71 9.58 -6.27
C PRO A 184 -7.36 8.22 -6.55
N ARG A 185 -6.92 7.20 -5.82
CA ARG A 185 -7.65 5.94 -5.71
C ARG A 185 -8.96 6.16 -4.95
N VAL A 186 -10.03 5.54 -5.39
CA VAL A 186 -11.32 5.57 -4.68
C VAL A 186 -11.49 4.28 -3.88
N LEU A 187 -11.79 4.41 -2.59
CA LEU A 187 -12.23 3.31 -1.74
C LEU A 187 -13.75 3.42 -1.56
N LEU A 188 -14.50 2.50 -2.17
CA LEU A 188 -15.93 2.36 -1.93
C LEU A 188 -16.12 1.61 -0.61
N VAL A 189 -16.77 2.26 0.36
CA VAL A 189 -17.13 1.68 1.65
C VAL A 189 -18.64 1.50 1.71
N ARG A 190 -19.08 0.28 2.01
CA ARG A 190 -20.48 -0.11 2.09
C ARG A 190 -20.85 -0.43 3.53
N SER A 191 -22.13 -0.26 3.85
CA SER A 191 -22.65 -0.56 5.19
C SER A 191 -22.62 -2.04 5.51
N ILE A 192 -22.47 -2.32 6.81
CA ILE A 192 -22.61 -3.68 7.35
C ILE A 192 -24.11 -4.00 7.41
N PRO A 193 -24.56 -5.15 6.86
CA PRO A 193 -25.97 -5.53 6.92
C PRO A 193 -26.51 -5.69 8.35
N ASP A 194 -25.70 -6.26 9.25
CA ASP A 194 -26.03 -6.35 10.69
C ASP A 194 -24.75 -6.45 11.56
N PRO A 195 -24.42 -5.43 12.36
CA PRO A 195 -23.26 -5.44 13.24
C PRO A 195 -23.42 -6.36 14.47
N SER A 196 -24.59 -6.97 14.69
CA SER A 196 -24.76 -8.00 15.72
C SER A 196 -24.19 -9.36 15.28
N ILE A 197 -24.07 -9.58 13.96
CA ILE A 197 -23.54 -10.81 13.36
C ILE A 197 -22.01 -10.73 13.24
N TYR A 198 -21.47 -9.53 12.98
CA TYR A 198 -20.05 -9.30 12.74
C TYR A 198 -19.44 -8.39 13.79
N LYS A 199 -18.33 -8.81 14.39
CA LYS A 199 -17.56 -7.95 15.28
C LYS A 199 -16.96 -6.80 14.50
N MET A 200 -17.13 -5.58 14.99
CA MET A 200 -16.59 -4.38 14.34
C MET A 200 -15.06 -4.43 14.26
N GLU A 201 -14.41 -5.06 15.23
CA GLU A 201 -12.97 -5.32 15.22
C GLU A 201 -12.54 -6.14 14.00
N ASP A 202 -13.31 -7.18 13.64
CA ASP A 202 -13.01 -8.01 12.48
C ASP A 202 -13.27 -7.25 11.16
N VAL A 203 -14.25 -6.34 11.13
CA VAL A 203 -14.47 -5.45 9.99
C VAL A 203 -13.30 -4.49 9.80
N PHE A 204 -12.83 -3.86 10.88
CA PHE A 204 -11.63 -3.01 10.83
C PHE A 204 -10.38 -3.81 10.45
N LYS A 205 -10.23 -5.03 10.96
CA LYS A 205 -9.15 -5.95 10.58
C LYS A 205 -9.13 -6.19 9.07
N VAL A 206 -10.26 -6.55 8.47
CA VAL A 206 -10.33 -6.76 7.00
C VAL A 206 -10.03 -5.47 6.24
N ASN A 207 -10.56 -4.32 6.69
CA ASN A 207 -10.26 -3.03 6.08
C ASN A 207 -8.76 -2.70 6.14
N MET A 208 -8.08 -3.03 7.24
CA MET A 208 -6.64 -2.85 7.39
C MET A 208 -5.84 -3.88 6.59
N MET A 209 -6.31 -5.10 6.42
CA MET A 209 -5.71 -6.08 5.51
C MET A 209 -5.71 -5.56 4.06
N ILE A 210 -6.83 -5.02 3.60
CA ILE A 210 -6.92 -4.41 2.27
C ILE A 210 -6.04 -3.16 2.17
N GLY A 211 -6.08 -2.28 3.18
CA GLY A 211 -5.24 -1.10 3.25
C GLY A 211 -3.74 -1.42 3.21
N ASP A 212 -3.30 -2.46 3.93
CA ASP A 212 -1.90 -2.91 3.92
C ASP A 212 -1.47 -3.39 2.52
N ILE A 213 -2.33 -4.13 1.81
CA ILE A 213 -2.07 -4.53 0.41
C ILE A 213 -1.95 -3.30 -0.49
N MET A 214 -2.86 -2.33 -0.37
CA MET A 214 -2.79 -1.09 -1.15
C MET A 214 -1.50 -0.30 -0.88
N VAL A 215 -1.03 -0.28 0.36
CA VAL A 215 0.26 0.35 0.70
C VAL A 215 1.43 -0.37 0.05
N GLN A 216 1.37 -1.69 -0.16
CA GLN A 216 2.46 -2.44 -0.79
C GLN A 216 2.50 -2.27 -2.31
N GLU A 217 1.34 -2.23 -2.98
CA GLU A 217 1.28 -2.39 -4.43
C GLU A 217 0.73 -1.20 -5.21
N ASP A 218 -0.05 -0.31 -4.60
CA ASP A 218 -0.81 0.71 -5.33
C ASP A 218 -0.13 2.08 -5.25
N ASP A 219 0.77 2.35 -6.20
CA ASP A 219 1.44 3.66 -6.32
C ASP A 219 0.43 4.81 -6.51
N GLN A 220 -0.72 4.57 -7.15
CA GLN A 220 -1.78 5.57 -7.31
C GLN A 220 -2.35 5.99 -5.95
N TYR A 221 -2.55 5.02 -5.05
CA TYR A 221 -3.07 5.25 -3.71
C TYR A 221 -2.12 6.10 -2.87
N ILE A 222 -0.81 5.85 -2.98
CA ILE A 222 0.22 6.58 -2.26
C ILE A 222 0.44 7.98 -2.84
N VAL A 223 0.61 8.09 -4.17
CA VAL A 223 1.00 9.33 -4.84
C VAL A 223 -0.22 10.19 -5.21
N GLY A 224 -1.21 9.60 -5.88
CA GLY A 224 -2.46 10.27 -6.26
C GLY A 224 -3.34 10.62 -5.05
N GLY A 225 -3.28 9.77 -4.01
CA GLY A 225 -4.04 9.93 -2.77
C GLY A 225 -5.30 9.07 -2.74
N LEU A 226 -6.16 9.33 -1.76
CA LEU A 226 -7.34 8.51 -1.48
C LEU A 226 -8.62 9.34 -1.39
N ILE A 227 -9.66 8.95 -2.11
CA ILE A 227 -11.04 9.37 -1.84
C ILE A 227 -11.77 8.22 -1.17
N ILE A 228 -12.42 8.46 -0.04
CA ILE A 228 -13.27 7.46 0.63
C ILE A 228 -14.72 7.78 0.28
N PHE A 229 -15.40 6.84 -0.35
CA PHE A 229 -16.77 6.97 -0.80
C PHE A 229 -17.67 6.03 -0.01
N ASN A 230 -18.38 6.57 0.98
CA ASN A 230 -19.18 5.79 1.92
C ASN A 230 -20.64 5.79 1.50
N ASP A 231 -21.13 4.62 1.10
CA ASP A 231 -22.56 4.33 1.01
C ASP A 231 -23.06 3.84 2.37
N VAL A 232 -23.76 4.73 3.08
CA VAL A 232 -24.28 4.46 4.42
C VAL A 232 -25.67 3.80 4.37
N SER A 233 -26.14 3.40 3.18
CA SER A 233 -27.42 2.71 3.00
C SER A 233 -27.45 1.37 3.73
N GLY A 234 -28.56 1.08 4.41
CA GLY A 234 -28.73 -0.18 5.13
C GLY A 234 -27.94 -0.28 6.44
N THR A 235 -27.26 0.78 6.89
CA THR A 235 -26.69 0.79 8.24
C THR A 235 -27.82 0.72 9.27
N SER A 236 -27.79 -0.30 10.14
CA SER A 236 -28.70 -0.43 11.28
C SER A 236 -28.32 0.51 12.42
N ILE A 237 -29.30 0.99 13.18
CA ILE A 237 -29.06 1.80 14.39
C ILE A 237 -28.23 1.05 15.45
N SER A 238 -28.22 -0.29 15.41
CA SER A 238 -27.36 -1.11 16.27
C SER A 238 -25.87 -0.77 16.08
N TYR A 239 -25.48 -0.22 14.92
CA TYR A 239 -24.11 0.23 14.67
C TYR A 239 -23.61 1.23 15.72
N LEU A 240 -24.49 2.09 16.27
CA LEU A 240 -24.13 3.02 17.35
C LEU A 240 -23.63 2.30 18.61
N THR A 241 -24.17 1.10 18.89
CA THR A 241 -23.79 0.31 20.07
C THR A 241 -22.49 -0.47 19.85
N HIS A 242 -22.19 -0.83 18.60
CA HIS A 242 -20.98 -1.59 18.25
C HIS A 242 -19.79 -0.69 17.90
N MET A 243 -20.02 0.53 17.40
CA MET A 243 -18.99 1.55 17.19
C MET A 243 -18.71 2.29 18.50
N THR A 244 -18.01 1.63 19.43
CA THR A 244 -17.67 2.25 20.72
C THR A 244 -16.67 3.42 20.55
N PRO A 245 -16.68 4.43 21.43
CA PRO A 245 -15.67 5.49 21.41
C PRO A 245 -14.23 4.97 21.49
N SER A 246 -14.01 3.89 22.25
CA SER A 246 -12.71 3.19 22.33
C SER A 246 -12.27 2.67 20.97
N LEU A 247 -13.15 1.96 20.27
CA LEU A 247 -12.86 1.39 18.95
C LEU A 247 -12.67 2.49 17.89
N ALA A 248 -13.50 3.54 17.94
CA ALA A 248 -13.37 4.71 17.08
C ALA A 248 -12.02 5.40 17.29
N LYS A 249 -11.61 5.62 18.55
CA LYS A 249 -10.30 6.21 18.86
C LYS A 249 -9.15 5.36 18.35
N LYS A 250 -9.14 4.05 18.65
CA LYS A 250 -8.10 3.12 18.21
C LYS A 250 -7.95 3.09 16.69
N SER A 251 -9.05 2.92 15.97
CA SER A 251 -9.05 2.91 14.50
C SER A 251 -8.58 4.25 13.93
N MET A 252 -9.11 5.38 14.39
CA MET A 252 -8.72 6.70 13.90
C MET A 252 -7.27 7.06 14.23
N THR A 253 -6.74 6.65 15.39
CA THR A 253 -5.30 6.79 15.70
C THR A 253 -4.46 6.03 14.69
N TYR A 254 -4.77 4.77 14.40
CA TYR A 254 -4.02 4.00 13.40
C TYR A 254 -4.12 4.61 11.99
N TYR A 255 -5.32 4.94 11.52
CA TYR A 255 -5.50 5.51 10.18
C TYR A 255 -4.76 6.83 9.99
N GLN A 256 -4.68 7.67 11.03
CA GLN A 256 -4.09 9.01 10.91
C GLN A 256 -2.58 9.02 11.19
N ASP A 257 -2.11 8.17 12.12
CA ASP A 257 -0.73 8.19 12.61
C ASP A 257 0.15 7.15 11.91
N ALA A 258 -0.36 5.94 11.63
CA ALA A 258 0.44 4.85 11.06
C ALA A 258 0.42 4.80 9.53
N TYR A 259 -0.74 4.93 8.89
CA TYR A 259 -0.82 4.76 7.43
C TYR A 259 -0.13 5.91 6.66
N PRO A 260 0.63 5.64 5.58
CA PRO A 260 1.31 6.65 4.78
C PRO A 260 0.37 7.28 3.74
N THR A 261 -0.89 7.50 4.10
CA THR A 261 -1.95 7.79 3.13
C THR A 261 -2.30 9.27 3.12
N ARG A 262 -2.81 9.73 1.98
CA ARG A 262 -3.23 11.12 1.78
C ARG A 262 -4.71 11.15 1.40
N PRO A 263 -5.64 11.00 2.36
CA PRO A 263 -7.04 11.25 2.10
C PRO A 263 -7.21 12.61 1.44
N LYS A 264 -8.04 12.72 0.41
CA LYS A 264 -8.36 13.97 -0.28
C LYS A 264 -9.75 14.40 0.17
N GLU A 265 -10.72 13.49 0.07
CA GLU A 265 -12.11 13.72 0.47
C GLU A 265 -12.74 12.45 1.07
N LEU A 266 -13.73 12.64 1.94
CA LEU A 266 -14.51 11.57 2.57
C LEU A 266 -15.99 11.88 2.35
N HIS A 267 -16.61 11.20 1.41
CA HIS A 267 -18.01 11.40 1.03
C HIS A 267 -18.90 10.40 1.76
N PHE A 268 -20.04 10.87 2.25
CA PHE A 268 -21.10 10.05 2.85
C PHE A 268 -22.42 10.38 2.16
N PHE A 269 -23.10 9.38 1.64
CA PHE A 269 -24.44 9.52 1.03
C PHE A 269 -25.35 8.39 1.51
N ASN A 270 -26.65 8.46 1.21
CA ASN A 270 -27.65 7.57 1.80
C ASN A 270 -27.63 7.60 3.35
N ILE A 271 -27.42 8.78 3.95
CA ILE A 271 -27.25 8.88 5.39
C ILE A 271 -28.55 8.55 6.15
N PRO A 272 -28.50 7.71 7.20
CA PRO A 272 -29.67 7.43 8.02
C PRO A 272 -29.98 8.59 9.00
N SER A 273 -31.18 8.59 9.58
CA SER A 273 -31.62 9.62 10.54
C SER A 273 -30.74 9.73 11.79
N PHE A 274 -30.05 8.65 12.17
CA PHE A 274 -29.13 8.61 13.32
C PHE A 274 -27.67 8.94 12.97
N PHE A 275 -27.38 9.36 11.72
CA PHE A 275 -26.01 9.61 11.26
C PHE A 275 -25.27 10.66 12.10
N ASP A 276 -25.95 11.71 12.55
CA ASP A 276 -25.32 12.72 13.41
C ASP A 276 -24.86 12.15 14.76
N ALA A 277 -25.60 11.20 15.32
CA ALA A 277 -25.18 10.47 16.52
C ALA A 277 -23.97 9.57 16.26
N LEU A 278 -23.88 8.97 15.07
CA LEU A 278 -22.68 8.22 14.70
C LEU A 278 -21.47 9.16 14.56
N MET A 279 -21.65 10.31 13.91
CA MET A 279 -20.58 11.28 13.72
C MET A 279 -20.15 11.93 15.03
N SER A 280 -21.02 12.07 16.03
CA SER A 280 -20.63 12.59 17.35
C SER A 280 -19.68 11.65 18.10
N ILE A 281 -19.74 10.34 17.83
CA ILE A 281 -18.80 9.34 18.35
C ILE A 281 -17.44 9.44 17.65
N ILE A 282 -17.43 9.63 16.32
CA ILE A 282 -16.20 9.54 15.50
C ILE A 282 -15.45 10.88 15.43
N LYS A 283 -16.15 12.00 15.22
CA LYS A 283 -15.56 13.34 15.00
C LYS A 283 -14.53 13.76 16.06
N PRO A 284 -14.73 13.50 17.38
CA PRO A 284 -13.74 13.88 18.40
C PRO A 284 -12.35 13.27 18.20
N PHE A 285 -12.25 12.16 17.48
CA PHE A 285 -10.98 11.46 17.22
C PHE A 285 -10.37 11.80 15.85
N LEU A 286 -11.04 12.63 15.03
CA LEU A 286 -10.52 13.11 13.76
C LEU A 286 -9.67 14.35 13.96
N LYS A 287 -8.48 14.38 13.37
CA LYS A 287 -7.67 15.59 13.25
C LYS A 287 -8.41 16.62 12.41
N GLU A 288 -8.17 17.90 12.68
CA GLU A 288 -8.82 19.03 11.99
C GLU A 288 -8.79 18.89 10.46
N LYS A 289 -7.63 18.52 9.92
CA LYS A 289 -7.44 18.28 8.48
C LYS A 289 -8.38 17.19 7.91
N MET A 290 -8.70 16.17 8.68
CA MET A 290 -9.64 15.12 8.27
C MET A 290 -11.09 15.60 8.39
N GLN A 291 -11.41 16.36 9.44
CA GLN A 291 -12.74 16.98 9.60
C GLN A 291 -13.08 17.90 8.42
N GLN A 292 -12.11 18.71 7.96
CA GLN A 292 -12.26 19.61 6.80
C GLN A 292 -12.52 18.87 5.47
N ARG A 293 -12.28 17.55 5.41
CA ARG A 293 -12.43 16.72 4.21
C ARG A 293 -13.72 15.91 4.20
N LEU A 294 -14.50 15.96 5.28
CA LEU A 294 -15.82 15.35 5.34
C LEU A 294 -16.76 16.07 4.37
N ARG A 295 -17.49 15.30 3.57
CA ARG A 295 -18.52 15.74 2.64
C ARG A 295 -19.75 14.89 2.92
N ILE A 296 -20.75 15.48 3.57
CA ILE A 296 -22.00 14.80 3.90
C ILE A 296 -23.03 15.22 2.86
N HIS A 297 -23.58 14.24 2.15
CA HIS A 297 -24.51 14.44 1.06
C HIS A 297 -25.90 14.01 1.52
N ASN A 298 -26.79 14.99 1.68
CA ASN A 298 -28.19 14.77 2.07
C ASN A 298 -29.03 14.31 0.86
N THR A 299 -28.60 13.24 0.21
CA THR A 299 -29.26 12.69 -0.96
C THR A 299 -29.13 11.18 -0.98
N SER A 300 -30.13 10.55 -1.58
CA SER A 300 -30.11 9.14 -1.99
C SER A 300 -29.98 8.95 -3.50
N ARG A 301 -29.84 10.05 -4.25
CA ARG A 301 -29.71 10.03 -5.71
C ARG A 301 -28.24 9.92 -6.09
N ILE A 302 -27.83 8.72 -6.49
CA ILE A 302 -26.46 8.43 -6.90
C ILE A 302 -25.93 9.34 -8.03
N GLN A 303 -26.83 9.88 -8.87
CA GLN A 303 -26.48 10.78 -9.97
C GLN A 303 -25.81 12.08 -9.48
N GLU A 304 -26.17 12.56 -8.28
CA GLU A 304 -25.53 13.73 -7.68
C GLU A 304 -24.09 13.45 -7.24
N MET A 305 -23.73 12.18 -7.04
CA MET A 305 -22.38 11.79 -6.64
C MET A 305 -21.42 11.75 -7.83
N TYR A 306 -21.92 11.71 -9.07
CA TYR A 306 -21.09 11.60 -10.28
C TYR A 306 -20.18 12.81 -10.51
N GLN A 307 -20.48 13.96 -9.90
CA GLN A 307 -19.60 15.13 -9.92
C GLN A 307 -18.32 14.93 -9.10
N TYR A 308 -18.35 14.02 -8.12
CA TYR A 308 -17.21 13.72 -7.25
C TYR A 308 -16.48 12.45 -7.69
N ILE A 309 -17.23 11.46 -8.20
CA ILE A 309 -16.68 10.17 -8.62
C ILE A 309 -17.33 9.78 -9.94
N PRO A 310 -16.57 9.75 -11.05
CA PRO A 310 -17.15 9.56 -12.37
C PRO A 310 -17.71 8.15 -12.56
N LYS A 311 -18.74 8.05 -13.39
CA LYS A 311 -19.41 6.78 -13.75
C LYS A 311 -18.43 5.73 -14.29
N SER A 312 -17.41 6.16 -15.02
CA SER A 312 -16.44 5.29 -15.70
C SER A 312 -15.67 4.35 -14.76
N ILE A 313 -15.58 4.69 -13.46
CA ILE A 313 -14.88 3.86 -12.46
C ILE A 313 -15.82 3.24 -11.43
N LEU A 314 -17.10 3.62 -11.42
CA LEU A 314 -18.08 3.11 -10.46
C LEU A 314 -18.67 1.76 -10.93
N PRO A 315 -19.00 0.85 -9.99
CA PRO A 315 -19.74 -0.37 -10.32
C PRO A 315 -21.14 -0.10 -10.87
N THR A 316 -21.70 -1.08 -11.58
CA THR A 316 -23.04 -1.01 -12.19
C THR A 316 -24.16 -0.76 -11.17
N GLU A 317 -24.03 -1.26 -9.95
CA GLU A 317 -24.97 -1.06 -8.83
C GLU A 317 -25.02 0.40 -8.38
N TYR A 318 -23.99 1.19 -8.68
CA TYR A 318 -23.95 2.64 -8.49
C TYR A 318 -24.20 3.39 -9.81
N GLY A 319 -24.76 2.72 -10.81
CA GLY A 319 -25.06 3.26 -12.13
C GLY A 319 -23.83 3.55 -13.00
N GLY A 320 -22.66 3.03 -12.63
CA GLY A 320 -21.41 3.21 -13.35
C GLY A 320 -21.13 2.15 -14.43
N ASP A 321 -19.96 2.28 -15.04
CA ASP A 321 -19.56 1.55 -16.26
C ASP A 321 -18.39 0.57 -15.99
N ALA A 322 -17.98 0.39 -14.72
CA ALA A 322 -16.84 -0.44 -14.33
C ALA A 322 -17.18 -1.92 -14.08
N GLY A 323 -18.37 -2.35 -14.49
CA GLY A 323 -18.85 -3.73 -14.32
C GLY A 323 -19.56 -3.98 -12.99
N PRO A 324 -20.04 -5.22 -12.77
CA PRO A 324 -20.74 -5.62 -11.55
C PRO A 324 -19.85 -5.49 -10.31
N ILE A 325 -20.44 -5.10 -9.18
CA ILE A 325 -19.71 -5.03 -7.90
C ILE A 325 -19.19 -6.39 -7.47
N GLN A 326 -19.88 -7.48 -7.82
CA GLN A 326 -19.47 -8.83 -7.47
C GLN A 326 -18.09 -9.18 -8.01
N ASP A 327 -17.75 -8.73 -9.22
CA ASP A 327 -16.41 -8.93 -9.80
C ASP A 327 -15.33 -8.25 -8.94
N LEU A 328 -15.64 -7.07 -8.39
CA LEU A 328 -14.75 -6.34 -7.50
C LEU A 328 -14.61 -7.02 -6.13
N ILE A 329 -15.70 -7.59 -5.61
CA ILE A 329 -15.72 -8.38 -4.38
C ILE A 329 -14.84 -9.62 -4.55
N ASP A 330 -15.04 -10.38 -5.63
CA ASP A 330 -14.29 -11.59 -5.91
C ASP A 330 -12.80 -11.29 -6.14
N TYR A 331 -12.49 -10.20 -6.83
CA TYR A 331 -11.13 -9.70 -7.00
C TYR A 331 -10.45 -9.43 -5.65
N TRP A 332 -11.05 -8.60 -4.78
CA TRP A 332 -10.42 -8.23 -3.51
C TRP A 332 -10.38 -9.38 -2.51
N LYS A 333 -11.40 -10.23 -2.50
CA LYS A 333 -11.39 -11.47 -1.72
C LYS A 333 -10.20 -12.33 -2.13
N LYS A 334 -10.07 -12.63 -3.44
CA LYS A 334 -8.95 -13.41 -3.95
C LYS A 334 -7.60 -12.76 -3.66
N LYS A 335 -7.50 -11.44 -3.82
CA LYS A 335 -6.28 -10.68 -3.55
C LYS A 335 -5.83 -10.81 -2.09
N VAL A 336 -6.77 -10.72 -1.15
CA VAL A 336 -6.51 -10.89 0.28
C VAL A 336 -6.12 -12.34 0.60
N GLU A 337 -6.74 -13.33 -0.05
CA GLU A 337 -6.35 -14.75 0.07
C GLU A 337 -4.94 -15.03 -0.44
N ASP A 338 -4.56 -14.47 -1.59
CA ASP A 338 -3.23 -14.62 -2.18
C ASP A 338 -2.14 -14.00 -1.28
N TYR A 339 -2.51 -13.05 -0.42
CA TYR A 339 -1.64 -12.42 0.58
C TYR A 339 -1.51 -13.21 1.91
N ALA A 340 -2.12 -14.40 2.04
CA ALA A 340 -2.04 -15.18 3.27
C ALA A 340 -0.61 -15.38 3.82
N PRO A 341 0.40 -15.74 3.01
CA PRO A 341 1.77 -15.89 3.51
C PRO A 341 2.35 -14.56 4.02
N TRP A 342 2.01 -13.46 3.35
CA TRP A 342 2.46 -12.13 3.76
C TRP A 342 1.85 -11.72 5.10
N PHE A 343 0.56 -11.97 5.34
CA PHE A 343 -0.08 -11.65 6.63
C PHE A 343 0.47 -12.49 7.80
N GLN A 344 0.77 -13.77 7.55
CA GLN A 344 1.42 -14.63 8.55
C GLN A 344 2.80 -14.08 8.92
N GLU A 345 3.58 -13.68 7.93
CA GLU A 345 4.88 -13.06 8.16
C GLU A 345 4.74 -11.70 8.86
N ASP A 346 3.76 -10.88 8.46
CA ASP A 346 3.61 -9.51 8.93
C ASP A 346 3.39 -9.42 10.45
N ALA A 347 2.83 -10.47 11.06
CA ALA A 347 2.59 -10.55 12.50
C ALA A 347 3.86 -10.41 13.37
N LYS A 348 5.05 -10.70 12.82
CA LYS A 348 6.33 -10.54 13.56
C LYS A 348 6.81 -9.09 13.60
N TYR A 349 6.35 -8.23 12.70
CA TYR A 349 6.84 -6.85 12.58
C TYR A 349 6.02 -5.90 13.45
N VAL A 350 6.39 -5.87 14.72
CA VAL A 350 5.79 -5.05 15.77
C VAL A 350 6.89 -4.39 16.60
N SER A 351 6.52 -3.52 17.53
CA SER A 351 7.46 -3.05 18.54
C SER A 351 7.49 -3.95 19.79
N ASP A 352 8.67 -3.99 20.43
CA ASP A 352 8.87 -4.46 21.80
C ASP A 352 9.16 -3.22 22.68
N GLU A 353 8.10 -2.70 23.29
CA GLU A 353 8.16 -1.47 24.08
C GLU A 353 9.08 -1.54 25.31
N SER A 354 9.44 -2.75 25.77
CA SER A 354 10.42 -2.92 26.86
C SER A 354 11.84 -2.47 26.47
N LYS A 355 12.13 -2.44 25.16
CA LYS A 355 13.42 -2.03 24.59
C LYS A 355 13.45 -0.57 24.16
N ARG A 356 12.36 0.18 24.34
CA ARG A 356 12.28 1.59 23.91
C ARG A 356 13.19 2.44 24.78
N LEU A 357 14.02 3.26 24.13
CA LEU A 357 14.78 4.29 24.82
C LEU A 357 13.82 5.37 25.33
N GLY A 358 13.78 5.58 26.64
CA GLY A 358 12.85 6.50 27.30
C GLY A 358 11.59 5.81 27.84
N LYS A 359 10.49 6.57 28.00
CA LYS A 359 9.23 6.01 28.53
C LYS A 359 8.61 5.06 27.49
N PRO A 360 8.34 3.78 27.84
CA PRO A 360 7.57 2.89 26.99
C PRO A 360 6.22 3.51 26.65
N LYS A 361 5.76 3.34 25.42
CA LYS A 361 4.40 3.75 25.08
C LYS A 361 3.46 2.70 25.66
N THR A 362 2.32 3.14 26.19
CA THR A 362 1.28 2.24 26.71
C THR A 362 -0.05 2.50 26.01
N ALA A 363 -0.95 1.51 26.08
CA ALA A 363 -2.33 1.68 25.61
C ALA A 363 -3.02 2.86 26.31
N SER A 364 -2.68 3.14 27.57
CA SER A 364 -3.19 4.31 28.29
C SER A 364 -2.68 5.62 27.69
N ASP A 365 -1.39 5.70 27.36
CA ASP A 365 -0.83 6.92 26.75
C ASP A 365 -1.45 7.20 25.36
N LEU A 366 -1.68 6.16 24.56
CA LEU A 366 -2.18 6.32 23.18
C LEU A 366 -3.71 6.45 23.11
N PHE A 367 -4.43 5.69 23.92
CA PHE A 367 -5.88 5.59 23.82
C PHE A 367 -6.61 6.22 25.02
N GLY A 368 -5.93 6.60 26.10
CA GLY A 368 -6.57 7.20 27.27
C GLY A 368 -7.61 6.27 27.92
N ILE A 369 -7.50 4.97 27.70
CA ILE A 369 -8.40 3.96 28.25
C ILE A 369 -7.73 3.40 29.51
N GLU A 370 -8.04 3.99 30.67
CA GLU A 370 -7.89 3.27 31.94
C GLU A 370 -8.98 2.19 32.00
N GLY A 371 -8.66 1.00 31.48
CA GLY A 371 -9.35 -0.21 31.91
C GLY A 371 -8.84 -0.58 33.29
N SER A 372 -9.74 -0.77 34.26
CA SER A 372 -9.47 -1.31 35.59
C SER A 372 -8.80 -2.69 35.51
N PHE A 373 -7.49 -2.72 35.27
CA PHE A 373 -6.67 -3.88 35.57
C PHE A 373 -6.16 -3.70 36.98
N ARG A 374 -6.95 -4.18 37.94
CA ARG A 374 -6.38 -4.57 39.23
C ARG A 374 -5.31 -5.61 38.90
N LYS A 375 -4.04 -5.24 39.05
CA LYS A 375 -2.95 -6.20 39.17
C LYS A 375 -3.36 -7.17 40.28
N LEU A 376 -3.65 -8.42 39.93
CA LEU A 376 -3.61 -9.52 40.87
C LEU A 376 -2.14 -9.69 41.23
N ASN A 377 -1.73 -9.07 42.33
CA ASN A 377 -0.57 -9.54 43.05
C ASN A 377 -0.97 -10.89 43.64
N VAL A 378 -0.39 -11.96 43.09
CA VAL A 378 -0.41 -13.27 43.74
C VAL A 378 0.82 -13.25 44.65
N ASP A 379 0.57 -13.28 45.96
CA ASP A 379 1.59 -13.44 47.00
C ASP A 379 2.23 -14.83 46.96
#